data_AF-T0S7K9-F1
#
_entry.id   AF-T0S7K9-F1
#
_cell.length_a   1.000
_cell.length_b   1.000
_cell.length_c   1.000
_cell.angle_alpha   90.00
_cell.angle_beta   90.00
_cell.angle_gamma   90.00
#
_symmetry.space_group_name_H-M   'P 1'
#
loop_
_entity.id
_entity.type
_entity.pdbx_description
1 polymer ?
#
loop_
_entity_poly.entity_id
_entity_poly.type
_entity_poly.pdbx_seq_one_letter_code
_entity_poly.pdbx_strand_id
1 'polypeptide(L)'
;MAATCLFCANPAPPGRTKCTFHRHRAVCIGAPGCTNQVYARQRCVRHGGKRRCHVEGCESYARNRNLCFHHAASVLPPKTCAVDGCEKRAHAKNKCLPHSGVRRCRAEGCLLYARHAGYCTHHRQETPPASPAKSTFVVKSNDADGDDDSGWFEDVWSRVPYPPLATTF
;
A
#
# COMPACT_ATOMS: atom_id res chain seq x y z
N MET A 1 42.71 0.52 8.36
CA MET A 1 41.53 -0.16 8.96
C MET A 1 40.28 0.30 8.26
N ALA A 2 39.36 -0.59 7.87
CA ALA A 2 38.09 -0.21 7.25
C ALA A 2 37.16 0.40 8.30
N ALA A 3 36.67 1.61 8.06
CA ALA A 3 35.71 2.25 8.95
C ALA A 3 34.35 1.52 8.89
N THR A 4 33.65 1.43 10.02
CA THR A 4 32.28 0.89 10.06
C THR A 4 31.26 1.97 9.71
N CYS A 5 30.12 1.57 9.17
CA CYS A 5 29.03 2.49 8.87
C CYS A 5 28.48 3.13 10.16
N LEU A 6 28.20 4.44 10.11
CA LEU A 6 27.57 5.17 11.21
C LEU A 6 26.23 4.61 11.73
N PHE A 7 25.53 3.79 10.94
CA PHE A 7 24.17 3.34 11.25
C PHE A 7 24.03 1.82 11.45
N CYS A 8 25.06 1.04 11.16
CA CYS A 8 25.02 -0.42 11.23
C CYS A 8 26.43 -1.01 11.26
N ALA A 9 26.55 -2.32 11.49
CA ALA A 9 27.85 -3.01 11.53
C ALA A 9 28.54 -3.19 10.16
N ASN A 10 27.89 -2.87 9.04
CA ASN A 10 28.50 -3.06 7.71
C ASN A 10 29.69 -2.12 7.47
N PRO A 11 30.73 -2.56 6.72
CA PRO A 11 31.88 -1.73 6.40
C PRO A 11 31.49 -0.54 5.51
N ALA A 12 32.13 0.61 5.77
CA ALA A 12 32.04 1.78 4.93
C ALA A 12 33.14 1.73 3.84
N PRO A 13 32.82 2.09 2.58
CA PRO A 13 33.83 2.26 1.54
C PRO A 13 34.89 3.30 1.96
N PRO A 14 36.12 3.22 1.41
CA PRO A 14 37.17 4.19 1.72
C PRO A 14 36.71 5.62 1.41
N GLY A 15 37.03 6.55 2.31
CA GLY A 15 36.63 7.96 2.20
C GLY A 15 35.16 8.25 2.53
N ARG A 16 34.37 7.25 2.95
CA ARG A 16 32.98 7.44 3.41
C ARG A 16 32.78 6.95 4.84
N THR A 17 31.82 7.57 5.51
CA THR A 17 31.38 7.21 6.86
C THR A 17 30.16 6.28 6.88
N LYS A 18 29.65 5.90 5.70
CA LYS A 18 28.40 5.13 5.53
C LYS A 18 28.61 4.00 4.54
N CYS A 19 28.01 2.84 4.80
CA CYS A 19 28.01 1.71 3.87
C CYS A 19 27.22 2.03 2.58
N THR A 20 27.38 1.19 1.57
CA THR A 20 26.68 1.34 0.27
C THR A 20 25.16 1.37 0.42
N PHE A 21 24.59 0.55 1.30
CA PHE A 21 23.15 0.51 1.58
C PHE A 21 22.63 1.80 2.24
N HIS A 22 23.46 2.42 3.08
CA HIS A 22 23.11 3.64 3.79
C HIS A 22 23.66 4.93 3.15
N ARG A 23 24.21 4.86 1.93
CA ARG A 23 24.88 6.00 1.27
C ARG A 23 23.98 7.24 1.12
N HIS A 24 22.68 7.02 0.95
CA HIS A 24 21.66 8.08 0.81
C HIS A 24 20.91 8.42 2.11
N ARG A 25 21.23 7.74 3.23
CA ARG A 25 20.62 8.05 4.53
C ARG A 25 21.32 9.25 5.16
N ALA A 26 20.55 10.28 5.49
CA ALA A 26 21.05 11.47 6.15
C ALA A 26 21.26 11.22 7.65
N VAL A 27 22.26 11.91 8.21
CA VAL A 27 22.56 11.92 9.65
C VAL A 27 21.78 13.05 10.30
N CYS A 28 21.29 12.83 11.52
CA CYS A 28 20.49 13.82 12.24
C CYS A 28 21.28 15.11 12.54
N ILE A 29 20.68 16.26 12.22
CA ILE A 29 21.26 17.59 12.53
C ILE A 29 20.83 18.16 13.89
N GLY A 30 20.03 17.41 14.64
CA GLY A 30 19.35 17.92 15.84
C GLY A 30 20.25 18.06 17.07
N ALA A 31 21.44 17.45 17.05
CA ALA A 31 22.49 17.68 18.03
C ALA A 31 23.85 17.35 17.38
N PRO A 32 24.93 18.08 17.73
CA PRO A 32 26.30 17.71 17.33
C PRO A 32 26.61 16.27 17.74
N GLY A 33 27.26 15.51 16.85
CA GLY A 33 27.64 14.12 17.12
C GLY A 33 26.49 13.10 17.12
N CYS A 34 25.26 13.49 16.79
CA CYS A 34 24.17 12.51 16.68
C CYS A 34 24.38 11.59 15.48
N THR A 35 24.63 10.31 15.73
CA THR A 35 24.79 9.29 14.68
C THR A 35 23.47 8.65 14.24
N ASN A 36 22.32 9.14 14.71
CA ASN A 36 21.03 8.59 14.31
C ASN A 36 20.64 8.99 12.89
N GLN A 37 19.92 8.09 12.21
CA GLN A 37 19.33 8.37 10.91
C GLN A 37 18.22 9.42 11.00
N VAL A 38 18.12 10.27 9.99
CA VAL A 38 16.99 11.18 9.82
C VAL A 38 15.71 10.39 9.62
N TYR A 39 14.67 10.75 10.37
CA TYR A 39 13.31 10.25 10.16
C TYR A 39 12.50 11.24 9.30
N ALA A 40 12.47 12.51 9.71
CA ALA A 40 11.84 13.60 8.97
C ALA A 40 12.45 14.95 9.41
N ARG A 41 12.31 15.99 8.57
CA ARG A 41 12.79 17.36 8.88
C ARG A 41 14.27 17.41 9.27
N GLN A 42 15.11 16.59 8.64
CA GLN A 42 16.56 16.45 8.93
C GLN A 42 16.89 16.02 10.37
N ARG A 43 15.91 15.53 11.14
CA ARG A 43 16.11 15.10 12.53
C ARG A 43 15.66 13.65 12.73
N CYS A 44 16.32 12.96 13.68
CA CYS A 44 15.90 11.64 14.13
C CYS A 44 14.69 11.72 15.05
N VAL A 45 14.08 10.58 15.39
CA VAL A 45 12.91 10.52 16.29
C VAL A 45 13.17 11.22 17.62
N ARG A 46 14.34 11.01 18.23
CA ARG A 46 14.74 11.62 19.52
C ARG A 46 14.93 13.13 19.45
N HIS A 47 15.34 13.65 18.29
CA HIS A 47 15.60 15.08 18.09
C HIS A 47 14.44 15.79 17.36
N GLY A 48 13.21 15.31 17.49
CA GLY A 48 12.03 15.99 16.95
C GLY A 48 11.71 15.68 15.48
N GLY A 49 12.28 14.61 14.92
CA GLY A 49 11.84 14.04 13.65
C GLY A 49 10.40 13.50 13.73
N LYS A 50 9.96 13.05 14.91
CA LYS A 50 8.59 12.62 15.17
C LYS A 50 7.94 13.50 16.24
N ARG A 51 6.69 13.93 16.00
CA ARG A 51 5.95 14.76 16.96
C ARG A 51 5.54 13.94 18.19
N ARG A 52 5.52 14.57 19.36
CA ARG A 52 4.98 14.01 20.60
C ARG A 52 3.44 14.09 20.58
N CYS A 53 2.81 13.26 21.40
CA CYS A 53 1.39 13.37 21.66
C CYS A 53 1.08 14.73 22.28
N HIS A 54 -0.04 15.34 21.88
CA HIS A 54 -0.45 16.66 22.38
C HIS A 54 -1.03 16.63 23.80
N VAL A 55 -1.49 15.47 24.26
CA VAL A 55 -2.00 15.32 25.64
C VAL A 55 -0.88 15.58 26.65
N GLU A 56 -1.14 16.48 27.60
CA GLU A 56 -0.24 16.85 28.69
C GLU A 56 0.24 15.62 29.48
N GLY A 57 1.54 15.58 29.79
CA GLY A 57 2.18 14.44 30.47
C GLY A 57 2.35 13.18 29.62
N CYS A 58 1.90 13.16 28.35
CA CYS A 58 2.06 11.98 27.50
C CYS A 58 3.43 11.94 26.82
N GLU A 59 4.21 10.89 27.13
CA GLU A 59 5.52 10.71 26.51
C GLU A 59 5.52 9.96 25.17
N SER A 60 4.36 9.46 24.77
CA SER A 60 4.22 8.72 23.53
C SER A 60 4.30 9.63 22.30
N TYR A 61 4.74 9.06 21.17
CA TYR A 61 4.75 9.77 19.91
C TYR A 61 3.38 9.79 19.24
N ALA A 62 3.08 10.90 18.58
CA ALA A 62 1.87 11.04 17.78
C ALA A 62 1.88 10.08 16.58
N ARG A 63 0.69 9.56 16.25
CA ARG A 63 0.41 8.79 15.02
C ARG A 63 -0.69 9.43 14.18
N ASN A 64 -1.77 9.91 14.81
CA ASN A 64 -2.92 10.47 14.13
C ASN A 64 -3.23 11.85 14.70
N ARG A 65 -3.30 12.90 13.85
CA ARG A 65 -3.73 14.25 14.25
C ARG A 65 -3.08 14.77 15.55
N ASN A 66 -1.76 14.58 15.69
CA ASN A 66 -0.96 14.94 16.89
C ASN A 66 -1.23 14.13 18.17
N LEU A 67 -2.01 13.05 18.12
CA LEU A 67 -2.27 12.17 19.26
C LEU A 67 -1.56 10.81 19.11
N CYS A 68 -1.16 10.20 20.22
CA CYS A 68 -0.68 8.82 20.24
C CYS A 68 -1.82 7.84 19.91
N PHE A 69 -1.52 6.55 19.76
CA PHE A 69 -2.55 5.55 19.43
C PHE A 69 -3.66 5.47 20.49
N HIS A 70 -3.31 5.51 21.77
CA HIS A 70 -4.27 5.43 22.88
C HIS A 70 -5.15 6.69 22.96
N HIS A 71 -4.53 7.87 22.95
CA HIS A 71 -5.29 9.13 22.99
C HIS A 71 -6.06 9.42 21.70
N ALA A 72 -5.60 8.93 20.55
CA ALA A 72 -6.39 9.01 19.33
C ALA A 72 -7.65 8.14 19.41
N ALA A 73 -7.60 7.01 20.13
CA ALA A 73 -8.74 6.10 20.28
C ALA A 73 -9.82 6.63 21.23
N SER A 74 -9.48 7.53 22.16
CA SER A 74 -10.46 8.20 23.02
C SER A 74 -11.18 9.36 22.32
N VAL A 75 -10.52 10.01 21.36
CA VAL A 75 -11.07 11.16 20.62
C VAL A 75 -11.79 10.72 19.34
N LEU A 76 -11.29 9.68 18.67
CA LEU A 76 -11.83 9.20 17.40
C LEU A 76 -12.39 7.79 17.58
N PRO A 77 -13.70 7.57 17.35
CA PRO A 77 -14.25 6.24 17.40
C PRO A 77 -13.59 5.35 16.34
N PRO A 78 -13.48 4.03 16.59
CA PRO A 78 -13.00 3.10 15.58
C PRO A 78 -13.95 3.16 14.39
N LYS A 79 -13.38 3.33 13.18
CA LYS A 79 -14.17 3.26 11.96
C LYS A 79 -14.82 1.87 11.84
N THR A 80 -16.13 1.83 11.70
CA THR A 80 -16.90 0.63 11.38
C THR A 80 -16.98 0.42 9.87
N CYS A 81 -17.41 -0.76 9.46
CA CYS A 81 -17.57 -1.10 8.06
C CYS A 81 -18.70 -0.25 7.44
N ALA A 82 -18.40 0.37 6.31
CA ALA A 82 -19.34 1.14 5.49
C ALA A 82 -20.33 0.27 4.70
N VAL A 83 -20.60 -0.95 5.16
CA VAL A 83 -21.64 -1.81 4.59
C VAL A 83 -22.76 -1.83 5.63
N ASP A 84 -23.97 -1.51 5.21
CA ASP A 84 -25.11 -1.39 6.11
C ASP A 84 -25.33 -2.68 6.90
N GLY A 85 -25.60 -2.54 8.20
CA GLY A 85 -25.71 -3.67 9.13
C GLY A 85 -24.39 -4.36 9.51
N CYS A 86 -23.22 -3.85 9.09
CA CYS A 86 -21.93 -4.43 9.44
C CYS A 86 -21.20 -3.67 10.56
N GLU A 87 -21.25 -4.20 11.77
CA GLU A 87 -20.57 -3.62 12.96
C GLU A 87 -19.07 -3.93 13.04
N LYS A 88 -18.56 -4.74 12.10
CA LYS A 88 -17.14 -5.12 12.08
C LYS A 88 -16.27 -3.87 11.86
N ARG A 89 -15.15 -3.80 12.58
CA ARG A 89 -14.16 -2.72 12.41
C ARG A 89 -13.66 -2.65 10.96
N ALA A 90 -13.65 -1.45 10.40
CA ALA A 90 -13.07 -1.21 9.10
C ALA A 90 -11.55 -1.40 9.16
N HIS A 91 -11.03 -2.13 8.19
CA HIS A 91 -9.60 -2.32 8.02
C HIS A 91 -9.05 -1.34 6.97
N ALA A 92 -9.66 -1.30 5.79
CA ALA A 92 -9.21 -0.47 4.66
C ALA A 92 -10.40 0.00 3.83
N LYS A 93 -10.28 1.17 3.19
CA LYS A 93 -11.36 1.76 2.36
C LYS A 93 -12.71 1.87 3.10
N ASN A 94 -12.66 2.12 4.42
CA ASN A 94 -13.81 2.11 5.32
C ASN A 94 -14.62 0.80 5.33
N LYS A 95 -14.08 -0.33 4.85
CA LYS A 95 -14.76 -1.63 4.88
C LYS A 95 -14.00 -2.60 5.79
N CYS A 96 -14.72 -3.52 6.42
CA CYS A 96 -14.09 -4.61 7.19
C CYS A 96 -13.31 -5.54 6.24
N LEU A 97 -12.46 -6.41 6.81
CA LEU A 97 -11.60 -7.27 6.00
C LEU A 97 -12.39 -8.06 4.93
N PRO A 98 -13.49 -8.78 5.24
CA PRO A 98 -14.29 -9.46 4.21
C PRO A 98 -14.89 -8.52 3.14
N HIS A 99 -15.36 -7.34 3.52
CA HIS A 99 -16.00 -6.39 2.60
C HIS A 99 -14.99 -5.53 1.83
N SER A 100 -13.72 -5.52 2.21
CA SER A 100 -12.68 -4.67 1.60
C SER A 100 -12.27 -5.12 0.19
N GLY A 101 -12.81 -6.24 -0.30
CA GLY A 101 -12.49 -6.80 -1.61
C GLY A 101 -11.21 -7.64 -1.63
N VAL A 102 -10.61 -7.92 -0.47
CA VAL A 102 -9.51 -8.88 -0.39
C VAL A 102 -10.01 -10.26 -0.78
N ARG A 103 -9.24 -10.93 -1.63
CA ARG A 103 -9.52 -12.31 -2.04
C ARG A 103 -8.88 -13.28 -1.05
N ARG A 104 -9.44 -14.49 -0.97
CA ARG A 104 -8.80 -15.62 -0.29
C ARG A 104 -7.61 -16.11 -1.11
N CYS A 105 -6.69 -16.77 -0.45
CA CYS A 105 -5.62 -17.49 -1.11
C CYS A 105 -6.21 -18.53 -2.07
N ARG A 106 -5.64 -18.63 -3.28
CA ARG A 106 -6.09 -19.56 -4.32
C ARG A 106 -5.70 -21.02 -4.05
N ALA A 107 -4.68 -21.23 -3.22
CA ALA A 107 -4.27 -22.54 -2.73
C ALA A 107 -5.45 -23.32 -2.13
N GLU A 108 -5.60 -24.58 -2.52
CA GLU A 108 -6.69 -25.43 -2.03
C GLU A 108 -6.64 -25.58 -0.51
N GLY A 109 -7.79 -25.45 0.15
CA GLY A 109 -7.91 -25.52 1.61
C GLY A 109 -7.31 -24.34 2.39
N CYS A 110 -6.72 -23.33 1.73
CA CYS A 110 -6.11 -22.22 2.45
C CYS A 110 -7.13 -21.16 2.91
N LEU A 111 -7.16 -20.91 4.22
CA LEU A 111 -8.07 -19.93 4.82
C LEU A 111 -7.46 -18.52 4.97
N LEU A 112 -6.23 -18.32 4.50
CA LEU A 112 -5.57 -17.02 4.56
C LEU A 112 -6.00 -16.11 3.40
N TYR A 113 -5.83 -14.81 3.57
CA TYR A 113 -6.09 -13.83 2.52
C TYR A 113 -4.90 -13.69 1.58
N ALA A 114 -5.19 -13.47 0.30
CA ALA A 114 -4.19 -13.23 -0.73
C ALA A 114 -3.50 -11.88 -0.51
N ARG A 115 -2.16 -11.89 -0.62
CA ARG A 115 -1.30 -10.71 -0.54
C ARG A 115 -0.49 -10.51 -1.82
N HIS A 116 -0.26 -11.58 -2.59
CA HIS A 116 0.57 -11.61 -3.78
C HIS A 116 -0.12 -12.40 -4.89
N ALA A 117 -0.59 -11.73 -5.95
CA ALA A 117 -1.15 -12.36 -7.15
C ALA A 117 -2.17 -13.51 -6.92
N GLY A 118 -3.01 -13.39 -5.89
CA GLY A 118 -4.00 -14.43 -5.54
C GLY A 118 -3.56 -15.42 -4.46
N TYR A 119 -2.33 -15.33 -3.95
CA TYR A 119 -1.78 -16.22 -2.92
C TYR A 119 -1.41 -15.48 -1.63
N CYS A 120 -1.44 -16.19 -0.51
CA CYS A 120 -0.97 -15.68 0.78
C CYS A 120 0.57 -15.65 0.84
N THR A 121 1.14 -15.11 1.92
CA THR A 121 2.60 -15.03 2.11
C THR A 121 3.28 -16.40 2.19
N HIS A 122 2.56 -17.43 2.65
CA HIS A 122 3.04 -18.80 2.74
C HIS A 122 2.99 -19.54 1.39
N HIS A 123 1.99 -19.24 0.54
CA HIS A 123 1.77 -19.91 -0.73
C HIS A 123 2.23 -19.09 -1.95
N ARG A 124 3.11 -18.10 -1.74
CA ARG A 124 3.56 -17.17 -2.81
C ARG A 124 4.29 -17.84 -3.98
N GLN A 125 4.71 -19.10 -3.82
CA GLN A 125 5.45 -19.87 -4.82
C GLN A 125 4.61 -20.96 -5.48
N GLU A 126 3.33 -21.12 -5.09
CA GLU A 126 2.45 -22.04 -5.79
C GLU A 126 2.27 -21.51 -7.22
N THR A 127 2.65 -22.33 -8.19
CA THR A 127 2.45 -22.02 -9.59
C THR A 127 0.96 -21.73 -9.80
N PRO A 128 0.60 -20.62 -10.46
CA PRO A 128 -0.80 -20.36 -10.76
C PRO A 128 -1.34 -21.57 -11.54
N PRO A 129 -2.49 -22.16 -11.16
CA PRO A 129 -3.12 -23.14 -12.04
C PRO A 129 -3.38 -22.41 -13.36
N ALA A 130 -2.98 -23.06 -14.47
CA ALA A 130 -3.07 -22.51 -15.81
C ALA A 130 -4.41 -21.79 -15.97
N SER A 131 -4.36 -20.48 -16.18
CA SER A 131 -5.56 -19.68 -16.42
C SER A 131 -6.36 -20.35 -17.54
N PRO A 132 -7.67 -20.61 -17.38
CA PRO A 132 -8.47 -21.07 -18.51
C PRO A 132 -8.30 -20.04 -19.63
N ALA A 133 -7.94 -20.54 -20.82
CA ALA A 133 -7.70 -19.72 -21.99
C ALA A 133 -8.89 -18.77 -22.19
N LYS A 134 -8.59 -17.47 -22.43
CA LYS A 134 -9.59 -16.49 -22.83
C LYS A 134 -10.38 -17.12 -23.98
N SER A 135 -11.68 -17.33 -23.81
CA SER A 135 -12.53 -17.85 -24.88
C SER A 135 -12.42 -16.87 -26.04
N THR A 136 -11.75 -17.28 -27.10
CA THR A 136 -11.66 -16.56 -28.36
C THR A 136 -13.07 -16.42 -28.90
N PHE A 137 -13.65 -15.23 -28.75
CA PHE A 137 -14.87 -14.86 -29.45
C PHE A 137 -14.50 -14.82 -30.94
N VAL A 138 -14.94 -15.83 -31.69
CA VAL A 138 -14.79 -15.86 -33.15
C VAL A 138 -15.77 -14.83 -33.71
N VAL A 139 -15.26 -13.66 -34.08
CA VAL A 139 -15.98 -12.74 -34.96
C VAL A 139 -15.78 -13.24 -36.38
N LYS A 140 -16.86 -13.65 -37.05
CA LYS A 140 -16.86 -13.93 -38.48
C LYS A 140 -16.66 -12.61 -39.22
N SER A 141 -15.54 -12.48 -39.93
CA SER A 141 -15.32 -11.44 -40.92
C SER A 141 -16.19 -11.76 -42.14
N ASN A 142 -17.10 -10.85 -42.48
CA ASN A 142 -17.64 -10.77 -43.82
C ASN A 142 -16.95 -9.60 -44.51
N ASP A 143 -16.21 -9.92 -45.57
CA ASP A 143 -15.62 -8.96 -46.49
C ASP A 143 -16.74 -8.27 -47.28
N ALA A 144 -16.74 -6.94 -47.28
CA ALA A 144 -17.39 -6.11 -48.29
C ALA A 144 -16.67 -4.75 -48.31
N ASP A 145 -16.24 -4.39 -49.52
CA ASP A 145 -15.34 -3.30 -49.87
C ASP A 145 -15.88 -1.88 -49.54
N GLY A 146 -14.99 -0.95 -49.23
CA GLY A 146 -15.29 0.48 -49.15
C GLY A 146 -14.20 1.32 -48.48
N ASP A 147 -13.45 2.05 -49.30
CA ASP A 147 -12.39 3.02 -49.01
C ASP A 147 -12.81 4.22 -48.12
N ASP A 148 -11.81 5.02 -47.67
CA ASP A 148 -11.90 6.37 -47.05
C ASP A 148 -12.20 6.39 -45.52
N ASP A 149 -11.59 7.14 -44.60
CA ASP A 149 -10.62 8.23 -44.54
C ASP A 149 -9.96 8.20 -43.14
N SER A 150 -8.85 8.92 -43.01
CA SER A 150 -8.12 9.26 -41.79
C SER A 150 -8.97 9.61 -40.53
N GLY A 151 -8.58 9.09 -39.36
CA GLY A 151 -9.25 9.38 -38.08
C GLY A 151 -8.47 8.92 -36.85
N TRP A 152 -7.26 9.46 -36.67
CA TRP A 152 -6.50 9.31 -35.43
C TRP A 152 -7.09 10.26 -34.37
N PHE A 153 -7.41 9.69 -33.20
CA PHE A 153 -7.93 10.31 -31.97
C PHE A 153 -9.43 10.67 -31.94
N GLU A 154 -10.27 9.72 -31.48
CA GLU A 154 -11.02 9.71 -30.21
C GLU A 154 -11.89 8.42 -30.13
N ASP A 155 -12.55 8.13 -29.00
CA ASP A 155 -13.62 7.11 -28.86
C ASP A 155 -13.32 5.63 -28.56
N VAL A 156 -12.50 5.34 -27.54
CA VAL A 156 -12.54 4.01 -26.86
C VAL A 156 -13.47 3.99 -25.63
N TRP A 157 -13.84 5.15 -25.08
CA TRP A 157 -14.61 5.22 -23.82
C TRP A 157 -16.13 5.34 -23.99
N SER A 158 -16.64 5.47 -25.21
CA SER A 158 -18.06 5.67 -25.52
C SER A 158 -18.83 4.36 -25.82
N ARG A 159 -18.20 3.18 -25.71
CA ARG A 159 -18.82 1.86 -25.99
C ARG A 159 -18.84 0.87 -24.82
N VAL A 160 -18.75 1.33 -23.57
CA VAL A 160 -19.07 0.45 -22.43
C VAL A 160 -20.56 0.59 -22.11
N PRO A 161 -21.43 -0.37 -22.46
CA PRO A 161 -22.82 -0.33 -22.05
C PRO A 161 -22.88 -0.44 -20.52
N TYR A 162 -23.39 0.62 -19.87
CA TYR A 162 -23.84 0.54 -18.48
C TYR A 162 -24.97 -0.48 -18.38
N PRO A 163 -24.97 -1.40 -17.39
CA PRO A 163 -26.12 -2.26 -17.16
C PRO A 163 -27.32 -1.41 -16.69
N PRO A 164 -28.55 -1.65 -17.18
CA PRO A 164 -29.72 -0.93 -16.70
C PRO A 164 -30.00 -1.29 -15.24
N LEU A 165 -30.34 -0.27 -14.44
CA LEU A 165 -30.84 -0.42 -13.08
C LEU A 165 -32.17 -1.17 -13.12
N ALA A 166 -32.29 -2.27 -12.38
CA ALA A 166 -33.54 -2.99 -12.23
C ALA A 166 -34.53 -2.14 -11.42
N THR A 167 -35.55 -1.61 -12.08
CA THR A 167 -36.77 -1.10 -11.46
C THR A 167 -37.65 -2.30 -11.12
N THR A 168 -37.86 -2.57 -9.83
CA THR A 168 -38.95 -3.44 -9.39
C THR A 168 -40.02 -2.58 -8.73
N PHE A 169 -41.24 -2.72 -9.24
CA PHE A 169 -42.48 -2.35 -8.56
C PHE A 169 -42.70 -3.20 -7.31
#